data_AF-A0A372R999-F1
#
_entry.id   AF-A0A372R999-F1
#
_cell.length_a   1.000
_cell.length_b   1.000
_cell.length_c   1.000
_cell.angle_alpha   90.00
_cell.angle_beta   90.00
_cell.angle_gamma   90.00
#
_symmetry.space_group_name_H-M   'P 1'
#
loop_
_entity.id
_entity.type
_entity.pdbx_description
1 polymer ?
#
loop_
_entity_poly.entity_id
_entity_poly.type
_entity_poly.pdbx_seq_one_letter_code
_entity_poly.pdbx_strand_id
1 'polypeptide(L)'
;MTLQSALDITKLVVWPIRPSIRDILYAWIKNKCNVCQLNKTVKKGTRPKVDVSDNEFVPRPLVNTGKTTLIRNAAREVGQGVIYVEIPADAEDIEDFGIAFGKSLNFAFEERISFMKQFMKKVLGDTHGTDERPKWKRALEAFKRASAVYKAKHNKPSVIIYDNIAKLANVNPKVLDTLQDDAKMNADHREYIAVFVSSEGSVPRRMESRSAWSRAKKPIMEIGDLDRNTSMEYLKKRSIKEEDAKKLYDLVGGRIVELKTVADDFLSGQTFEVIKQSILDEVEKKFKSAQLLPNDPYYEVGRIFI
;
A
#
# COMPACT_ATOMS: atom_id res chain seq x y z
N MET A 1 -77.99 6.59 -22.12
CA MET A 1 -77.47 6.73 -23.49
C MET A 1 -76.30 7.71 -23.44
N THR A 2 -75.14 7.22 -23.02
CA THR A 2 -73.98 6.82 -23.85
C THR A 2 -73.24 8.01 -24.46
N LEU A 3 -72.37 8.59 -23.62
CA LEU A 3 -71.32 9.54 -23.99
C LEU A 3 -70.13 8.77 -24.58
N GLN A 4 -69.85 9.06 -25.85
CA GLN A 4 -68.54 9.52 -26.29
C GLN A 4 -67.28 8.79 -25.75
N SER A 5 -66.91 7.65 -26.33
CA SER A 5 -65.50 7.18 -26.33
C SER A 5 -65.31 5.96 -27.23
N ALA A 6 -65.25 6.18 -28.54
CA ALA A 6 -64.81 5.17 -29.49
C ALA A 6 -64.17 5.84 -30.71
N LEU A 7 -63.01 6.45 -30.52
CA LEU A 7 -62.08 6.76 -31.60
C LEU A 7 -60.65 6.77 -31.05
N ASP A 8 -59.78 6.10 -31.80
CA ASP A 8 -58.32 6.16 -31.73
C ASP A 8 -57.61 5.37 -30.63
N ILE A 9 -57.74 4.04 -30.72
CA ILE A 9 -56.65 3.12 -30.41
C ILE A 9 -55.66 3.15 -31.59
N THR A 10 -54.90 4.24 -31.73
CA THR A 10 -53.74 4.31 -32.62
C THR A 10 -52.46 4.27 -31.80
N LYS A 11 -51.84 3.08 -31.78
CA LYS A 11 -50.40 2.82 -31.66
C LYS A 11 -49.57 3.87 -30.89
N LEU A 12 -49.60 3.83 -29.56
CA LEU A 12 -48.50 4.40 -28.77
C LEU A 12 -47.35 3.37 -28.76
N VAL A 13 -46.53 3.41 -29.81
CA VAL A 13 -45.23 2.73 -29.81
C VAL A 13 -44.37 3.45 -28.77
N VAL A 14 -44.24 2.85 -27.60
CA VAL A 14 -43.25 3.27 -26.59
C VAL A 14 -41.86 2.99 -27.20
N TRP A 15 -41.27 4.01 -27.81
CA TRP A 15 -39.85 3.98 -28.15
C TRP A 15 -39.05 3.93 -26.84
N PRO A 16 -38.13 2.97 -26.65
CA PRO A 16 -37.20 3.07 -25.54
C PRO A 16 -36.37 4.34 -25.77
N ILE A 17 -36.39 5.27 -24.82
CA ILE A 17 -35.57 6.48 -24.87
C ILE A 17 -34.11 6.02 -24.94
N ARG A 18 -33.50 6.17 -26.12
CA ARG A 18 -32.07 5.88 -26.32
C ARG A 18 -31.26 6.82 -25.43
N PRO A 19 -30.16 6.34 -24.80
CA PRO A 19 -29.22 7.23 -24.14
C PRO A 19 -28.86 8.38 -25.08
N SER A 20 -28.91 9.62 -24.59
CA SER A 20 -28.58 10.77 -25.42
C SER A 20 -27.17 10.59 -25.95
N ILE A 21 -26.94 10.92 -27.23
CA ILE A 21 -25.60 10.91 -27.84
C ILE A 21 -24.63 11.74 -26.98
N ARG A 22 -25.12 12.79 -26.30
CA ARG A 22 -24.34 13.57 -25.33
C ARG A 22 -23.82 12.75 -24.15
N ASP A 23 -24.63 11.83 -23.62
CA ASP A 23 -24.25 11.02 -22.46
C ASP A 23 -23.21 9.97 -22.83
N ILE A 24 -23.38 9.34 -24.00
CA ILE A 24 -22.39 8.41 -24.57
C ILE A 24 -21.08 9.14 -24.85
N LEU A 25 -21.17 10.32 -25.46
CA LEU A 25 -20.00 11.15 -25.76
C LEU A 25 -19.30 11.62 -24.48
N TYR A 26 -20.04 12.00 -23.44
CA TYR A 26 -19.49 12.42 -22.16
C TYR A 26 -18.79 11.27 -21.43
N ALA A 27 -19.40 10.08 -21.39
CA ALA A 27 -18.79 8.88 -20.84
C ALA A 27 -17.51 8.51 -21.60
N TRP A 28 -17.55 8.59 -22.93
CA TRP A 28 -16.38 8.33 -23.77
C TRP A 28 -15.24 9.34 -23.52
N ILE A 29 -15.56 10.64 -23.44
CA ILE A 29 -14.59 11.69 -23.12
C ILE A 29 -13.97 11.44 -21.74
N LYS A 30 -14.78 11.10 -20.73
CA LYS A 30 -14.28 10.81 -19.38
C LYS A 30 -13.38 9.59 -19.33
N ASN A 31 -13.78 8.49 -19.95
CA ASN A 31 -12.96 7.28 -20.01
C ASN A 31 -11.62 7.57 -20.70
N LYS A 32 -11.65 8.31 -21.82
CA LYS A 32 -10.43 8.74 -22.52
C LYS A 32 -9.54 9.64 -21.65
N CYS A 33 -10.12 10.56 -20.89
CA CYS A 33 -9.41 11.39 -19.93
C CYS A 33 -8.78 10.56 -18.81
N ASN A 34 -9.50 9.60 -18.23
CA ASN A 34 -9.01 8.70 -17.20
C ASN A 34 -7.82 7.87 -17.70
N VAL A 35 -7.93 7.27 -18.90
CA VAL A 35 -6.83 6.51 -19.52
C VAL A 35 -5.61 7.42 -19.78
N CYS A 36 -5.84 8.64 -20.24
CA CYS A 36 -4.77 9.61 -20.47
C CYS A 36 -4.06 10.00 -19.16
N GLN A 37 -4.82 10.25 -18.09
CA GLN A 37 -4.28 10.56 -16.77
C GLN A 37 -3.49 9.37 -16.20
N LEU A 38 -4.05 8.17 -16.25
CA LEU A 38 -3.40 6.94 -15.83
C LEU A 38 -2.07 6.70 -16.56
N ASN A 39 -2.06 6.79 -17.89
CA ASN A 39 -0.82 6.62 -18.67
C ASN A 39 0.21 7.70 -18.33
N LYS A 40 -0.23 8.94 -18.05
CA LYS A 40 0.66 9.99 -17.56
C LYS A 40 1.22 9.66 -16.17
N THR A 41 0.41 9.11 -15.27
CA THR A 41 0.83 8.68 -13.93
C THR A 41 1.88 7.57 -14.02
N VAL A 42 1.60 6.48 -14.74
CA VAL A 42 2.57 5.39 -14.93
C VAL A 42 3.84 5.91 -15.60
N LYS A 43 3.72 6.78 -16.60
CA LYS A 43 4.89 7.40 -17.23
C LYS A 43 5.73 8.19 -16.23
N LYS A 44 5.13 9.06 -15.40
CA LYS A 44 5.87 9.92 -14.46
C LYS A 44 6.34 9.20 -13.20
N GLY A 45 5.65 8.12 -12.83
CA GLY A 45 5.64 7.49 -11.51
C GLY A 45 4.99 8.35 -10.43
N THR A 46 4.71 7.76 -9.27
CA THR A 46 4.01 8.43 -8.17
C THR A 46 4.90 9.30 -7.31
N ARG A 47 6.22 9.05 -7.29
CA ARG A 47 7.23 9.79 -6.50
C ARG A 47 6.73 10.09 -5.07
N PRO A 48 6.59 9.06 -4.22
CA PRO A 48 5.98 9.20 -2.90
C PRO A 48 6.71 10.27 -2.07
N LYS A 49 5.93 11.03 -1.29
CA LYS A 49 6.50 12.02 -0.38
C LYS A 49 7.30 11.31 0.70
N VAL A 50 8.48 11.86 0.96
CA VAL A 50 9.33 11.48 2.07
C VAL A 50 9.14 12.61 3.07
N ASP A 51 8.23 12.43 4.01
CA ASP A 51 8.14 13.33 5.17
C ASP A 51 9.39 13.04 6.00
N VAL A 52 10.50 13.68 5.65
CA VAL A 52 11.63 13.87 6.55
C VAL A 52 11.61 15.37 6.82
N SER A 53 10.77 15.76 7.77
CA SER A 53 11.02 16.99 8.50
C SER A 53 12.09 16.65 9.54
N ASP A 54 13.08 17.52 9.68
CA ASP A 54 14.21 17.29 10.59
C ASP A 54 13.79 17.24 12.08
N ASN A 55 12.54 17.60 12.43
CA ASN A 55 12.17 17.89 13.81
C ASN A 55 10.89 17.23 14.37
N GLU A 56 10.13 16.42 13.63
CA GLU A 56 8.98 15.76 14.27
C GLU A 56 8.51 14.52 13.51
N PHE A 57 8.97 13.36 13.94
CA PHE A 57 8.43 12.07 13.50
C PHE A 57 7.59 11.50 14.63
N VAL A 58 6.27 11.67 14.53
CA VAL A 58 5.32 10.96 15.38
C VAL A 58 5.47 9.45 15.10
N PRO A 59 5.66 8.60 16.13
CA PRO A 59 5.84 7.17 15.92
C PRO A 59 4.52 6.56 15.41
N ARG A 60 4.49 6.16 14.13
CA ARG A 60 3.49 5.20 13.68
C ARG A 60 3.86 3.83 14.27
N PRO A 61 2.93 3.12 14.93
CA PRO A 61 3.20 1.76 15.35
C PRO A 61 3.37 0.90 14.09
N LEU A 62 4.49 0.18 13.99
CA LEU A 62 4.88 -0.75 12.90
C LEU A 62 5.61 -0.20 11.65
N VAL A 63 6.68 0.59 11.78
CA VAL A 63 7.76 0.64 10.76
C VAL A 63 9.14 0.83 11.42
N ASN A 64 9.67 -0.22 12.04
CA ASN A 64 10.85 -0.07 12.92
C ASN A 64 12.22 -0.23 12.24
N THR A 65 12.29 -0.55 10.95
CA THR A 65 13.58 -0.78 10.23
C THR A 65 13.80 0.14 9.02
N GLY A 66 12.97 1.17 8.83
CA GLY A 66 13.16 2.13 7.73
C GLY A 66 12.84 1.60 6.32
N LYS A 67 12.25 0.41 6.20
CA LYS A 67 11.82 -0.21 4.92
C LYS A 67 11.04 0.76 4.03
N THR A 68 9.98 1.36 4.57
CA THR A 68 9.16 2.33 3.85
C THR A 68 9.97 3.54 3.41
N THR A 69 10.84 4.08 4.26
CA THR A 69 11.71 5.22 3.94
C THR A 69 12.67 4.87 2.79
N LEU A 70 13.34 3.72 2.86
CA LEU A 70 14.25 3.25 1.82
C LEU A 70 13.53 3.09 0.48
N ILE A 71 12.37 2.44 0.49
CA ILE A 71 11.60 2.15 -0.72
C ILE A 71 11.03 3.43 -1.33
N ARG A 72 10.56 4.38 -0.51
CA ARG A 72 10.11 5.70 -1.00
C ARG A 72 11.25 6.48 -1.64
N ASN A 73 12.44 6.48 -1.03
CA ASN A 73 13.64 7.10 -1.61
C ASN A 73 14.01 6.45 -2.95
N ALA A 74 14.10 5.11 -3.00
CA ALA A 74 14.41 4.39 -4.23
C ALA A 74 13.35 4.63 -5.32
N ALA A 75 12.07 4.64 -4.97
CA ALA A 75 10.98 4.95 -5.90
C ALA A 75 11.08 6.37 -6.46
N ARG A 76 11.53 7.34 -5.64
CA ARG A 76 11.75 8.73 -6.05
C ARG A 76 12.98 8.89 -6.96
N GLU A 77 14.08 8.22 -6.63
CA GLU A 77 15.32 8.22 -7.41
C GLU A 77 15.13 7.62 -8.80
N VAL A 78 14.46 6.47 -8.88
CA VAL A 78 14.07 5.88 -10.17
C VAL A 78 13.07 6.78 -10.87
N GLY A 79 12.05 7.24 -10.13
CA GLY A 79 11.02 8.16 -10.57
C GLY A 79 10.09 7.58 -11.64
N GLN A 80 10.60 7.38 -12.86
CA GLN A 80 9.83 7.00 -14.02
C GLN A 80 9.35 5.54 -13.95
N GLY A 81 8.06 5.30 -14.21
CA GLY A 81 7.52 3.94 -14.29
C GLY A 81 7.24 3.27 -12.95
N VAL A 82 7.44 3.96 -11.81
CA VAL A 82 7.23 3.39 -10.47
C VAL A 82 5.91 3.89 -9.88
N ILE A 83 5.00 2.95 -9.58
CA ILE A 83 3.76 3.18 -8.86
C ILE A 83 3.91 2.66 -7.44
N TYR A 84 3.76 3.56 -6.48
CA TYR A 84 3.81 3.25 -5.05
C TYR A 84 2.39 3.29 -4.47
N VAL A 85 1.95 2.17 -3.90
CA VAL A 85 0.64 1.97 -3.28
C VAL A 85 0.85 1.72 -1.78
N GLU A 86 0.48 2.69 -0.95
CA GLU A 86 0.48 2.55 0.51
C GLU A 86 -0.88 2.00 0.96
N ILE A 87 -0.87 0.83 1.60
CA ILE A 87 -2.08 0.27 2.18
C ILE A 87 -2.36 0.99 3.51
N PRO A 88 -3.54 1.63 3.67
CA PRO A 88 -3.85 2.40 4.87
C PRO A 88 -3.76 1.53 6.13
N ALA A 89 -3.12 2.04 7.19
CA ALA A 89 -2.98 1.30 8.45
C ALA A 89 -4.35 1.09 9.15
N ASP A 90 -5.25 2.04 8.93
CA ASP A 90 -6.64 2.08 9.38
C ASP A 90 -7.61 1.37 8.43
N ALA A 91 -7.13 0.71 7.36
CA ALA A 91 -8.01 -0.02 6.45
C ALA A 91 -8.89 -1.04 7.21
N GLU A 92 -10.20 -0.86 7.17
CA GLU A 92 -11.15 -1.75 7.82
C GLU A 92 -11.58 -2.86 6.87
N ASP A 93 -11.62 -2.55 5.57
CA ASP A 93 -12.04 -3.48 4.54
C ASP A 93 -11.18 -3.39 3.26
N ILE A 94 -11.59 -4.17 2.25
CA ILE A 94 -10.91 -4.28 0.96
C ILE A 94 -11.16 -3.06 0.08
N GLU A 95 -12.24 -2.32 0.35
CA GLU A 95 -12.62 -1.15 -0.41
C GLU A 95 -11.66 0.00 -0.13
N ASP A 96 -11.18 0.15 1.11
CA ASP A 96 -10.14 1.10 1.47
C ASP A 96 -8.86 0.89 0.66
N PHE A 97 -8.44 -0.38 0.50
CA PHE A 97 -7.33 -0.73 -0.39
C PHE A 97 -7.62 -0.35 -1.84
N GLY A 98 -8.82 -0.64 -2.32
CA GLY A 98 -9.25 -0.26 -3.67
C GLY A 98 -9.19 1.25 -3.91
N ILE A 99 -9.65 2.04 -2.95
CA ILE A 99 -9.59 3.51 -2.98
C ILE A 99 -8.14 3.99 -2.98
N ALA A 100 -7.30 3.48 -2.09
CA ALA A 100 -5.88 3.83 -2.02
C ALA A 100 -5.13 3.50 -3.32
N PHE A 101 -5.40 2.31 -3.89
CA PHE A 101 -4.82 1.90 -5.16
C PHE A 101 -5.29 2.80 -6.31
N GLY A 102 -6.59 3.07 -6.43
CA GLY A 102 -7.09 4.01 -7.44
C GLY A 102 -6.48 5.41 -7.33
N LYS A 103 -6.38 5.95 -6.10
CA LYS A 103 -5.73 7.24 -5.83
C LYS A 103 -4.28 7.26 -6.28
N SER A 104 -3.51 6.20 -6.01
CA SER A 104 -2.10 6.11 -6.44
C SER A 104 -1.92 6.18 -7.97
N LEU A 105 -2.93 5.74 -8.72
CA LEU A 105 -2.95 5.77 -10.18
C LEU A 105 -3.51 7.08 -10.75
N ASN A 106 -4.04 7.97 -9.90
CA ASN A 106 -4.95 9.05 -10.29
C ASN A 106 -6.11 8.52 -11.15
N PHE A 107 -6.66 7.37 -10.74
CA PHE A 107 -7.74 6.67 -11.42
C PHE A 107 -9.07 7.00 -10.73
N ALA A 108 -9.99 7.58 -11.49
CA ALA A 108 -11.34 7.83 -11.00
C ALA A 108 -12.21 6.59 -11.25
N PHE A 109 -12.64 5.94 -10.16
CA PHE A 109 -13.73 4.98 -10.22
C PHE A 109 -14.99 5.71 -10.68
N GLU A 110 -15.68 5.19 -11.69
CA GLU A 110 -16.87 5.82 -12.26
C GLU A 110 -18.10 5.76 -11.32
N GLU A 111 -17.96 6.16 -10.06
CA GLU A 111 -19.05 6.14 -9.06
C GLU A 111 -20.06 7.27 -9.23
N ARG A 112 -19.74 8.31 -10.04
CA ARG A 112 -20.74 9.29 -10.49
C ARG A 112 -21.71 8.73 -11.54
N ILE A 113 -21.61 7.43 -11.84
CA ILE A 113 -22.72 6.68 -12.40
C ILE A 113 -23.90 6.69 -11.42
N SER A 114 -23.76 6.87 -10.09
CA SER A 114 -24.92 6.85 -9.17
C SER A 114 -26.00 7.90 -9.50
N PHE A 115 -25.60 9.13 -9.86
CA PHE A 115 -26.53 10.19 -10.28
C PHE A 115 -27.21 9.83 -11.61
N MET A 116 -26.42 9.30 -12.56
CA MET A 116 -26.93 8.77 -13.83
C MET A 116 -27.75 7.49 -13.64
N LYS A 117 -27.49 6.68 -12.62
CA LYS A 117 -28.18 5.43 -12.26
C LYS A 117 -29.52 5.76 -11.62
N GLN A 118 -29.59 6.81 -10.80
CA GLN A 118 -30.84 7.36 -10.27
C GLN A 118 -31.69 7.98 -11.39
N PHE A 119 -31.07 8.64 -12.36
CA PHE A 119 -31.75 9.18 -13.54
C PHE A 119 -32.20 8.08 -14.51
N MET A 120 -31.33 7.11 -14.85
CA MET A 120 -31.60 5.98 -15.74
C MET A 120 -32.61 5.00 -15.12
N LYS A 121 -32.56 4.73 -13.81
CA LYS A 121 -33.58 3.96 -13.09
C LYS A 121 -34.97 4.60 -13.18
N LYS A 122 -35.03 5.94 -13.26
CA LYS A 122 -36.27 6.70 -13.40
C LYS A 122 -36.79 6.76 -14.85
N VAL A 123 -35.92 6.51 -15.85
CA VAL A 123 -36.23 6.72 -17.29
C VAL A 123 -36.29 5.41 -18.10
N LEU A 124 -35.51 4.37 -17.77
CA LEU A 124 -35.34 3.15 -18.60
C LEU A 124 -35.76 1.82 -17.95
N GLY A 125 -36.14 1.80 -16.67
CA GLY A 125 -36.23 0.54 -15.93
C GLY A 125 -34.85 -0.08 -15.69
N ASP A 126 -34.79 -1.11 -14.83
CA ASP A 126 -33.53 -1.64 -14.30
C ASP A 126 -32.73 -2.41 -15.37
N THR A 127 -31.90 -1.71 -16.13
CA THR A 127 -30.89 -2.33 -17.00
C THR A 127 -29.62 -2.58 -16.19
N HIS A 128 -29.33 -3.86 -15.87
CA HIS A 128 -28.01 -4.31 -15.42
C HIS A 128 -26.89 -3.72 -16.31
N GLY A 129 -25.73 -3.29 -15.82
CA GLY A 129 -25.19 -3.40 -14.47
C GLY A 129 -24.05 -2.41 -14.22
N THR A 130 -23.87 -2.08 -12.94
CA THR A 130 -22.62 -1.50 -12.45
C THR A 130 -21.49 -2.50 -12.67
N ASP A 131 -20.27 -2.03 -12.93
CA ASP A 131 -19.09 -2.87 -12.77
C ASP A 131 -18.96 -3.21 -11.27
N GLU A 132 -19.61 -4.30 -10.86
CA GLU A 132 -19.67 -4.82 -9.48
C GLU A 132 -18.32 -5.36 -9.01
N ARG A 133 -17.28 -5.33 -9.86
CA ARG A 133 -15.96 -5.77 -9.46
C ARG A 133 -15.40 -4.82 -8.39
N PRO A 134 -14.76 -5.37 -7.34
CA PRO A 134 -14.08 -4.59 -6.32
C PRO A 134 -13.14 -3.53 -6.91
N LYS A 135 -13.10 -2.34 -6.31
CA LYS A 135 -12.28 -1.21 -6.78
C LYS A 135 -10.83 -1.59 -7.07
N TRP A 136 -10.22 -2.39 -6.21
CA TRP A 136 -8.83 -2.81 -6.39
C TRP A 136 -8.60 -3.67 -7.65
N LYS A 137 -9.56 -4.51 -8.05
CA LYS A 137 -9.46 -5.29 -9.31
C LYS A 137 -9.50 -4.37 -10.51
N ARG A 138 -10.39 -3.37 -10.47
CA ARG A 138 -10.51 -2.35 -11.53
C ARG A 138 -9.23 -1.52 -11.64
N ALA A 139 -8.66 -1.12 -10.50
CA ALA A 139 -7.37 -0.42 -10.44
C ALA A 139 -6.21 -1.27 -10.98
N LEU A 140 -6.15 -2.56 -10.60
CA LEU A 140 -5.15 -3.50 -11.08
C LEU A 140 -5.22 -3.68 -12.60
N GLU A 141 -6.40 -3.90 -13.16
CA GLU A 141 -6.57 -4.03 -14.61
C GLU A 141 -6.17 -2.75 -15.36
N ALA A 142 -6.55 -1.59 -14.83
CA ALA A 142 -6.14 -0.31 -15.38
C ALA A 142 -4.61 -0.20 -15.39
N PHE A 143 -3.97 -0.49 -14.26
CA PHE A 143 -2.51 -0.50 -14.14
C PHE A 143 -1.84 -1.46 -15.14
N LYS A 144 -2.36 -2.68 -15.33
CA LYS A 144 -1.82 -3.65 -16.29
C LYS A 144 -1.82 -3.09 -17.71
N ARG A 145 -2.95 -2.53 -18.16
CA ARG A 145 -3.06 -1.90 -19.50
C ARG A 145 -2.07 -0.77 -19.67
N ALA A 146 -1.95 0.10 -18.66
CA ALA A 146 -1.00 1.21 -18.69
C ALA A 146 0.47 0.73 -18.67
N SER A 147 0.75 -0.37 -17.99
CA SER A 147 2.07 -0.99 -17.92
C SER A 147 2.50 -1.61 -19.24
N ALA A 148 1.58 -2.28 -19.95
CA ALA A 148 1.83 -2.78 -21.30
C ALA A 148 2.20 -1.63 -22.27
N VAL A 149 1.45 -0.53 -22.22
CA VAL A 149 1.75 0.68 -23.02
C VAL A 149 3.10 1.30 -22.62
N TYR A 150 3.38 1.38 -21.32
CA TYR A 150 4.65 1.90 -20.81
C TYR A 150 5.83 1.06 -21.32
N LYS A 151 5.73 -0.26 -21.21
CA LYS A 151 6.76 -1.20 -21.69
C LYS A 151 6.99 -1.08 -23.19
N ALA A 152 5.92 -1.06 -23.98
CA ALA A 152 6.04 -0.91 -25.44
C ALA A 152 6.76 0.40 -25.82
N LYS A 153 6.55 1.47 -25.06
CA LYS A 153 7.15 2.78 -25.33
C LYS A 153 8.60 2.93 -24.82
N HIS A 154 8.92 2.32 -23.69
CA HIS A 154 10.19 2.53 -22.98
C HIS A 154 11.10 1.32 -22.97
N ASN A 155 10.67 0.20 -23.57
CA ASN A 155 11.36 -1.11 -23.55
C ASN A 155 11.77 -1.57 -22.14
N LYS A 156 11.03 -1.13 -21.12
CA LYS A 156 11.28 -1.42 -19.70
C LYS A 156 9.94 -1.60 -18.99
N PRO A 157 9.77 -2.64 -18.15
CA PRO A 157 8.54 -2.80 -17.37
C PRO A 157 8.36 -1.65 -16.38
N SER A 158 7.11 -1.32 -16.09
CA SER A 158 6.77 -0.51 -14.92
C SER A 158 7.00 -1.32 -13.64
N VAL A 159 7.06 -0.64 -12.49
CA VAL A 159 7.15 -1.27 -11.18
C VAL A 159 5.95 -0.84 -10.36
N ILE A 160 5.27 -1.79 -9.71
CA ILE A 160 4.27 -1.51 -8.69
C ILE A 160 4.78 -2.01 -7.33
N ILE A 161 4.69 -1.14 -6.34
CA ILE A 161 5.10 -1.40 -4.97
C ILE A 161 3.85 -1.38 -4.11
N TYR A 162 3.56 -2.50 -3.46
CA TYR A 162 2.52 -2.60 -2.44
C TYR A 162 3.18 -2.55 -1.06
N ASP A 163 3.08 -1.39 -0.40
CA ASP A 163 3.60 -1.20 0.95
C ASP A 163 2.56 -1.52 2.01
N ASN A 164 3.01 -2.01 3.17
CA ASN A 164 2.18 -2.45 4.29
C ASN A 164 1.20 -3.59 3.93
N ILE A 165 1.68 -4.60 3.19
CA ILE A 165 0.83 -5.70 2.70
C ILE A 165 0.26 -6.60 3.82
N ALA A 166 0.89 -6.58 5.00
CA ALA A 166 0.40 -7.31 6.16
C ALA A 166 -1.01 -6.90 6.57
N LYS A 167 -1.31 -5.60 6.49
CA LYS A 167 -2.66 -5.11 6.75
C LYS A 167 -3.69 -5.74 5.81
N LEU A 168 -3.36 -5.86 4.52
CA LEU A 168 -4.24 -6.50 3.54
C LEU A 168 -4.41 -8.00 3.81
N ALA A 169 -3.33 -8.69 4.19
CA ALA A 169 -3.39 -10.11 4.54
C ALA A 169 -4.30 -10.38 5.74
N ASN A 170 -4.34 -9.47 6.71
CA ASN A 170 -5.18 -9.55 7.90
C ASN A 170 -6.66 -9.26 7.59
N VAL A 171 -6.94 -8.28 6.73
CA VAL A 171 -8.32 -7.94 6.31
C VAL A 171 -8.91 -9.00 5.39
N ASN A 172 -8.20 -9.36 4.32
CA ASN A 172 -8.61 -10.45 3.44
C ASN A 172 -7.39 -11.10 2.74
N PRO A 173 -6.96 -12.28 3.20
CA PRO A 173 -5.78 -12.94 2.66
C PRO A 173 -5.94 -13.38 1.20
N LYS A 174 -7.18 -13.58 0.72
CA LYS A 174 -7.43 -13.94 -0.70
C LYS A 174 -7.04 -12.82 -1.65
N VAL A 175 -7.05 -11.56 -1.21
CA VAL A 175 -6.62 -10.43 -2.05
C VAL A 175 -5.11 -10.51 -2.28
N LEU A 176 -4.32 -10.73 -1.23
CA LEU A 176 -2.87 -10.96 -1.34
C LEU A 176 -2.58 -12.14 -2.29
N ASP A 177 -3.28 -13.26 -2.10
CA ASP A 177 -3.16 -14.44 -2.95
C ASP A 177 -3.42 -14.09 -4.43
N THR A 178 -4.48 -13.32 -4.70
CA THR A 178 -4.82 -12.90 -6.07
C THR A 178 -3.77 -11.97 -6.67
N LEU A 179 -3.23 -11.03 -5.90
CA LEU A 179 -2.15 -10.15 -6.36
C LEU A 179 -0.88 -10.95 -6.69
N GLN A 180 -0.59 -11.98 -5.90
CA GLN A 180 0.55 -12.86 -6.13
C GLN A 180 0.35 -13.74 -7.38
N ASP A 181 -0.86 -14.27 -7.59
CA ASP A 181 -1.19 -15.03 -8.82
C ASP A 181 -1.13 -14.16 -10.07
N ASP A 182 -1.60 -12.91 -9.99
CA ASP A 182 -1.48 -11.95 -11.10
C ASP A 182 0.00 -11.64 -11.40
N ALA A 183 0.82 -11.41 -10.37
CA ALA A 183 2.25 -11.19 -10.53
C ALA A 183 2.95 -12.40 -11.16
N LYS A 184 2.55 -13.63 -10.80
CA LYS A 184 3.04 -14.88 -11.41
C LYS A 184 2.71 -14.92 -12.91
N MET A 185 1.45 -14.67 -13.29
CA MET A 185 1.03 -14.65 -14.70
C MET A 185 1.76 -13.56 -15.49
N ASN A 186 1.93 -12.38 -14.90
CA ASN A 186 2.67 -11.29 -15.52
C ASN A 186 4.18 -11.58 -15.63
N ALA A 187 4.77 -12.45 -14.80
CA ALA A 187 6.20 -12.77 -14.90
C ALA A 187 6.60 -13.40 -16.25
N ASP A 188 5.65 -14.00 -16.97
CA ASP A 188 5.85 -14.54 -18.32
C ASP A 188 5.88 -13.43 -19.38
N HIS A 189 4.95 -12.47 -19.32
CA HIS A 189 4.87 -11.35 -20.27
C HIS A 189 5.77 -10.17 -19.89
N ARG A 190 6.21 -10.10 -18.63
CA ARG A 190 7.04 -9.07 -18.01
C ARG A 190 6.55 -7.65 -18.31
N GLU A 191 5.25 -7.38 -18.23
CA GLU A 191 4.69 -6.04 -18.49
C GLU A 191 5.01 -5.08 -17.34
N TYR A 192 5.01 -5.59 -16.12
CA TYR A 192 5.39 -4.88 -14.92
C TYR A 192 6.20 -5.76 -13.95
N ILE A 193 6.70 -5.18 -12.86
CA ILE A 193 7.32 -5.88 -11.73
C ILE A 193 6.50 -5.55 -10.47
N ALA A 194 6.09 -6.56 -9.71
CA ALA A 194 5.45 -6.37 -8.41
C ALA A 194 6.47 -6.48 -7.27
N VAL A 195 6.44 -5.53 -6.35
CA VAL A 195 7.21 -5.53 -5.10
C VAL A 195 6.21 -5.53 -3.94
N PHE A 196 6.33 -6.53 -3.07
CA PHE A 196 5.51 -6.66 -1.86
C PHE A 196 6.37 -6.33 -0.65
N VAL A 197 5.93 -5.38 0.17
CA VAL A 197 6.65 -4.93 1.36
C VAL A 197 5.86 -5.34 2.60
N SER A 198 6.51 -6.10 3.48
CA SER A 198 5.94 -6.53 4.76
C SER A 198 6.92 -6.29 5.91
N SER A 199 6.37 -5.87 7.05
CA SER A 199 7.06 -5.84 8.34
C SER A 199 6.78 -7.10 9.16
N GLU A 200 5.75 -7.87 8.82
CA GLU A 200 5.37 -9.11 9.51
C GLU A 200 5.92 -10.34 8.79
N GLY A 201 6.52 -11.27 9.56
CA GLY A 201 7.06 -12.53 9.04
C GLY A 201 6.01 -13.55 8.62
N SER A 202 4.75 -13.38 9.03
CA SER A 202 3.61 -14.21 8.63
C SER A 202 3.33 -14.12 7.13
N VAL A 203 3.49 -12.94 6.53
CA VAL A 203 3.17 -12.70 5.13
C VAL A 203 4.15 -13.39 4.18
N PRO A 204 5.49 -13.24 4.30
CA PRO A 204 6.43 -14.01 3.50
C PRO A 204 6.20 -15.51 3.59
N ARG A 205 5.97 -16.06 4.81
CA ARG A 205 5.66 -17.49 5.01
C ARG A 205 4.40 -17.93 4.27
N ARG A 206 3.33 -17.12 4.29
CA ARG A 206 2.13 -17.39 3.49
C ARG A 206 2.47 -17.40 2.01
N MET A 207 3.17 -16.37 1.53
CA MET A 207 3.52 -16.22 0.11
C MET A 207 4.39 -17.39 -0.37
N GLU A 208 5.31 -17.88 0.45
CA GLU A 208 6.19 -19.03 0.21
C GLU A 208 5.42 -20.33 -0.03
N SER A 209 4.32 -20.54 0.68
CA SER A 209 3.52 -21.77 0.55
C SER A 209 2.76 -21.88 -0.77
N ARG A 210 2.71 -20.83 -1.59
CA ARG A 210 1.95 -20.80 -2.84
C ARG A 210 2.84 -21.00 -4.07
N SER A 211 2.26 -21.60 -5.12
CA SER A 211 2.99 -21.88 -6.36
C SER A 211 3.57 -20.63 -7.05
N ALA A 212 2.97 -19.47 -6.84
CA ALA A 212 3.45 -18.19 -7.35
C ALA A 212 4.84 -17.80 -6.81
N TRP A 213 5.24 -18.33 -5.65
CA TRP A 213 6.56 -18.14 -5.08
C TRP A 213 7.71 -18.60 -5.98
N SER A 214 7.46 -19.56 -6.87
CA SER A 214 8.44 -20.02 -7.86
C SER A 214 8.94 -18.90 -8.78
N ARG A 215 8.15 -17.84 -8.98
CA ARG A 215 8.51 -16.67 -9.81
C ARG A 215 9.07 -15.50 -9.01
N ALA A 216 9.13 -15.60 -7.68
CA ALA A 216 9.75 -14.59 -6.84
C ALA A 216 11.27 -14.54 -7.06
N LYS A 217 11.85 -13.33 -6.97
CA LYS A 217 13.31 -13.17 -6.94
C LYS A 217 13.85 -13.81 -5.66
N LYS A 218 14.87 -14.66 -5.81
CA LYS A 218 15.57 -15.31 -4.70
C LYS A 218 17.04 -14.85 -4.66
N PRO A 219 17.63 -14.63 -3.47
CA PRO A 219 16.98 -14.65 -2.16
C PRO A 219 16.01 -13.46 -1.97
N ILE A 220 15.11 -13.55 -0.99
CA ILE A 220 14.27 -12.41 -0.58
C ILE A 220 15.20 -11.31 -0.10
N MET A 221 14.93 -10.07 -0.48
CA MET A 221 15.63 -8.93 0.08
C MET A 221 15.11 -8.65 1.49
N GLU A 222 15.91 -9.00 2.49
CA GLU A 222 15.65 -8.67 3.88
C GLU A 222 16.32 -7.33 4.23
N ILE A 223 15.56 -6.46 4.89
CA ILE A 223 16.07 -5.23 5.47
C ILE A 223 16.05 -5.43 6.97
N GLY A 224 17.19 -5.89 7.49
CA GLY A 224 17.45 -6.11 8.90
C GLY A 224 17.96 -4.85 9.59
N ASP A 225 18.48 -5.06 10.79
CA ASP A 225 19.14 -4.02 11.57
C ASP A 225 20.48 -3.63 10.94
N LEU A 226 20.95 -2.43 11.27
CA LEU A 226 22.26 -1.95 10.84
C LEU A 226 23.35 -2.76 11.53
N ASP A 227 24.40 -3.11 10.79
CA ASP A 227 25.60 -3.65 11.42
C ASP A 227 26.29 -2.59 12.28
N ARG A 228 27.17 -3.05 13.19
CA ARG A 228 27.89 -2.17 14.12
C ARG A 228 28.59 -1.01 13.40
N ASN A 229 29.29 -1.26 12.31
CA ASN A 229 30.05 -0.21 11.62
C ASN A 229 29.10 0.86 11.05
N THR A 230 28.03 0.42 10.38
CA THR A 230 27.02 1.32 9.82
C THR A 230 26.29 2.11 10.93
N SER A 231 25.98 1.48 12.06
CA SER A 231 25.41 2.16 13.23
C SER A 231 26.35 3.21 13.82
N MET A 232 27.64 2.90 13.95
CA MET A 232 28.64 3.84 14.45
C MET A 232 28.81 5.02 13.50
N GLU A 233 28.81 4.78 12.18
CA GLU A 233 28.82 5.86 11.18
C GLU A 233 27.58 6.74 11.27
N TYR A 234 26.40 6.15 11.45
CA TYR A 234 25.15 6.88 11.67
C TYR A 234 25.25 7.79 12.89
N LEU A 235 25.66 7.26 14.06
CA LEU A 235 25.78 8.04 15.30
C LEU A 235 26.86 9.13 15.19
N LYS A 236 27.97 8.86 14.49
CA LYS A 236 29.01 9.85 14.21
C LYS A 236 28.49 11.01 13.36
N LYS A 237 27.67 10.73 12.33
CA LYS A 237 27.02 11.77 11.51
C LYS A 237 26.07 12.65 12.33
N ARG A 238 25.59 12.14 13.48
CA ARG A 238 24.79 12.88 14.45
C ARG A 238 25.62 13.67 15.47
N SER A 239 26.93 13.79 15.26
CA SER A 239 27.86 14.50 16.16
C SER A 239 28.02 13.88 17.55
N ILE A 240 27.74 12.58 17.69
CA ILE A 240 27.99 11.82 18.93
C ILE A 240 29.43 11.29 18.91
N LYS A 241 30.15 11.46 20.03
CA LYS A 241 31.53 10.98 20.18
C LYS A 241 31.57 9.46 20.13
N GLU A 242 32.69 8.90 19.67
CA GLU A 242 32.83 7.46 19.46
C GLU A 242 32.59 6.63 20.73
N GLU A 243 33.08 7.09 21.89
CA GLU A 243 32.90 6.39 23.16
C GLU A 243 31.43 6.30 23.58
N ASP A 244 30.68 7.40 23.44
CA ASP A 244 29.26 7.44 23.77
C ASP A 244 28.44 6.69 22.73
N ALA A 245 28.80 6.78 21.44
CA ALA A 245 28.16 6.04 20.38
C ALA A 245 28.28 4.51 20.58
N LYS A 246 29.43 4.02 21.08
CA LYS A 246 29.60 2.60 21.45
C LYS A 246 28.62 2.21 22.55
N LYS A 247 28.49 3.01 23.61
CA LYS A 247 27.55 2.74 24.71
C LYS A 247 26.10 2.70 24.23
N LEU A 248 25.71 3.64 23.38
CA LEU A 248 24.35 3.71 22.82
C LEU A 248 24.07 2.50 21.91
N TYR A 249 25.01 2.13 21.05
CA TYR A 249 24.88 0.92 20.22
C TYR A 249 24.83 -0.35 21.07
N ASP A 250 25.67 -0.49 22.08
CA ASP A 250 25.69 -1.68 22.94
C ASP A 250 24.38 -1.79 23.78
N LEU A 251 23.64 -0.68 23.96
CA LEU A 251 22.32 -0.66 24.64
C LEU A 251 21.16 -1.12 23.75
N VAL A 252 21.08 -0.64 22.49
CA VAL A 252 19.90 -0.87 21.62
C VAL A 252 20.21 -1.63 20.32
N GLY A 253 21.47 -1.96 20.07
CA GLY A 253 21.93 -2.63 18.86
C GLY A 253 21.78 -1.78 17.59
N GLY A 254 21.50 -2.46 16.48
CA GLY A 254 21.49 -1.89 15.13
C GLY A 254 20.16 -1.29 14.67
N ARG A 255 19.11 -1.35 15.50
CA ARG A 255 17.77 -1.00 15.05
C ARG A 255 17.65 0.51 14.88
N ILE A 256 17.49 0.97 13.63
CA ILE A 256 17.59 2.40 13.29
C ILE A 256 16.62 3.30 14.08
N VAL A 257 15.41 2.83 14.39
CA VAL A 257 14.45 3.62 15.19
C VAL A 257 14.92 3.75 16.63
N GLU A 258 15.42 2.67 17.24
CA GLU A 258 15.91 2.69 18.62
C GLU A 258 17.20 3.52 18.71
N LEU A 259 18.13 3.34 17.75
CA LEU A 259 19.33 4.17 17.60
C LEU A 259 18.99 5.66 17.45
N LYS A 260 17.95 5.97 16.68
CA LYS A 260 17.49 7.35 16.52
C LYS A 260 16.97 7.91 17.85
N THR A 261 16.09 7.19 18.54
CA THR A 261 15.51 7.60 19.82
C THR A 261 16.60 7.88 20.86
N VAL A 262 17.51 6.92 21.09
CA VAL A 262 18.56 7.12 22.10
C VAL A 262 19.54 8.22 21.72
N ALA A 263 19.78 8.44 20.42
CA ALA A 263 20.58 9.56 19.95
C ALA A 263 19.87 10.91 20.12
N ASP A 264 18.55 10.98 19.85
CA ASP A 264 17.72 12.17 20.07
C ASP A 264 17.75 12.56 21.55
N ASP A 265 17.51 11.58 22.44
CA ASP A 265 17.51 11.78 23.90
C ASP A 265 18.89 12.22 24.42
N PHE A 266 19.96 11.56 23.96
CA PHE A 266 21.33 11.92 24.34
C PHE A 266 21.68 13.35 23.90
N LEU A 267 21.34 13.73 22.67
CA LEU A 267 21.59 15.08 22.14
C LEU A 267 20.72 16.14 22.82
N SER A 268 19.58 15.76 23.39
CA SER A 268 18.75 16.65 24.23
C SER A 268 19.35 16.93 25.62
N GLY A 269 20.48 16.28 25.96
CA GLY A 269 21.19 16.47 27.22
C GLY A 269 20.88 15.44 28.30
N GLN A 270 20.11 14.38 27.99
CA GLN A 270 19.89 13.29 28.93
C GLN A 270 21.17 12.49 29.16
N THR A 271 21.39 12.06 30.41
CA THR A 271 22.52 11.19 30.74
C THR A 271 22.26 9.78 30.22
N PHE A 272 23.34 9.05 29.92
CA PHE A 272 23.24 7.68 29.44
C PHE A 272 22.45 6.77 30.40
N GLU A 273 22.60 6.98 31.71
CA GLU A 273 21.96 6.23 32.78
C GLU A 273 20.44 6.43 32.78
N VAL A 274 19.97 7.65 32.52
CA VAL A 274 18.53 7.94 32.39
C VAL A 274 17.96 7.28 31.14
N ILE A 275 18.67 7.38 30.00
CA ILE A 275 18.27 6.73 28.74
C ILE A 275 18.20 5.21 28.92
N LYS A 276 19.25 4.62 29.52
CA LYS A 276 19.32 3.20 29.82
C LYS A 276 18.14 2.76 30.68
N GLN A 277 17.82 3.49 31.74
CA GLN A 277 16.69 3.16 32.60
C GLN A 277 15.36 3.23 31.82
N SER A 278 15.14 4.26 31.00
CA SER A 278 13.93 4.37 30.18
C SER A 278 13.75 3.21 29.22
N ILE A 279 14.84 2.76 28.58
CA ILE A 279 14.81 1.59 27.68
C ILE A 279 14.48 0.32 28.46
N LEU A 280 15.10 0.12 29.62
CA LEU A 280 14.82 -1.03 30.49
C LEU A 280 13.36 -1.04 30.96
N ASP A 281 12.80 0.11 31.33
CA ASP A 281 11.39 0.23 31.72
C ASP A 281 10.43 -0.11 30.55
N GLU A 282 10.77 0.26 29.31
CA GLU A 282 9.99 -0.09 28.13
C GLU A 282 10.07 -1.60 27.83
N VAL A 283 11.27 -2.19 27.94
CA VAL A 283 11.48 -3.62 27.80
C VAL A 283 10.69 -4.39 28.85
N GLU A 284 10.76 -3.98 30.12
CA GLU A 284 10.01 -4.60 31.21
C GLU A 284 8.49 -4.55 30.95
N LYS A 285 7.96 -3.41 30.49
CA LYS A 285 6.55 -3.28 30.09
C LYS A 285 6.17 -4.26 28.99
N LYS A 286 7.01 -4.43 27.95
CA LYS A 286 6.77 -5.40 26.87
C LYS A 286 6.77 -6.84 27.39
N PHE A 287 7.71 -7.18 28.27
CA PHE A 287 7.78 -8.50 28.90
C PHE A 287 6.54 -8.77 29.75
N LYS A 288 6.09 -7.77 30.53
CA LYS A 288 4.85 -7.85 31.31
C LYS A 288 3.62 -8.05 30.43
N SER A 289 3.48 -7.27 29.35
CA SER A 289 2.36 -7.41 28.41
C SER A 289 2.34 -8.76 27.70
N ALA A 290 3.52 -9.31 27.41
CA ALA A 290 3.68 -10.63 26.83
C ALA A 290 3.57 -11.78 27.86
N GLN A 291 3.40 -11.47 29.15
CA GLN A 291 3.36 -12.45 30.24
C GLN A 291 4.63 -13.34 30.27
N LEU A 292 5.79 -12.68 30.19
CA LEU A 292 7.11 -13.31 30.18
C LEU A 292 7.93 -12.98 31.45
N LEU A 293 7.32 -12.36 32.47
CA LEU A 293 8.00 -12.13 33.74
C LEU A 293 8.01 -13.41 34.60
N PRO A 294 8.91 -13.53 35.58
CA PRO A 294 8.90 -14.68 36.49
C PRO A 294 7.51 -14.94 37.08
N ASN A 295 7.07 -16.19 37.02
CA ASN A 295 5.74 -16.69 37.42
C ASN A 295 4.59 -16.44 36.43
N ASP A 296 4.84 -15.81 35.28
CA ASP A 296 3.83 -15.68 34.24
C ASP A 296 3.69 -16.95 33.37
N PRO A 297 2.52 -17.19 32.72
CA PRO A 297 2.25 -18.39 31.92
C PRO A 297 3.27 -18.71 30.82
N TYR A 298 3.93 -17.71 30.24
CA TYR A 298 4.88 -17.90 29.15
C TYR A 298 6.34 -17.71 29.57
N TYR A 299 6.62 -17.57 30.88
CA TYR A 299 7.98 -17.35 31.39
C TYR A 299 8.99 -18.41 30.93
N GLU A 300 8.63 -19.70 31.03
CA GLU A 300 9.56 -20.79 30.67
C GLU A 300 9.90 -20.81 29.17
N VAL A 301 8.98 -20.35 28.32
CA VAL A 301 9.22 -20.17 26.88
C VAL A 301 10.03 -18.89 26.63
N GLY A 302 9.74 -17.83 27.39
CA GLY A 302 10.37 -16.52 27.31
C GLY A 302 11.83 -16.50 27.76
N ARG A 303 12.19 -17.25 28.80
CA ARG A 303 13.54 -17.25 29.39
C ARG A 303 14.62 -17.73 28.42
N ILE A 304 14.26 -18.44 27.35
CA ILE A 304 15.20 -18.84 26.29
C ILE A 304 15.70 -17.62 25.50
N PHE A 305 14.96 -16.51 25.51
CA PHE A 305 15.29 -15.26 24.83
C PHE A 305 15.99 -14.23 25.72
N ILE A 306 16.21 -14.53 27.01
CA ILE A 306 16.90 -13.71 28.01
C ILE A 306 18.33 -14.24 28.18
#